data_AF-A0A937JTA2-F1
#
_entry.id   AF-A0A937JTA2-F1
#
_cell.length_a   1.000
_cell.length_b   1.000
_cell.length_c   1.000
_cell.angle_alpha   90.00
_cell.angle_beta   90.00
_cell.angle_gamma   90.00
#
_symmetry.space_group_name_H-M   'P 1'
#
loop_
_entity.id
_entity.type
_entity.pdbx_description
1 polymer ?
#
loop_
_entity_poly.entity_id
_entity_poly.type
_entity_poly.pdbx_seq_one_letter_code
_entity_poly.pdbx_strand_id
1 'polypeptide(L)'
;MADAAASPLTPETVLAAVAESMNAEASAEFRLDTPIVVDSFALVWLQHLLEEKHDLVIDPQYADLQNFSTPQAIYDYIRAHHPDRTGTEAEPAPAAPREEFRATAH
;
A
#
# COMPACT_ATOMS: atom_id res chain seq x y z
N MET A 1 -7.80 -8.53 -27.31
CA MET A 1 -6.79 -8.00 -26.38
C MET A 1 -7.25 -6.62 -25.98
N ALA A 2 -8.05 -6.52 -24.93
CA ALA A 2 -8.40 -5.24 -24.34
C ALA A 2 -7.35 -4.97 -23.26
N ASP A 3 -6.53 -3.96 -23.50
CA ASP A 3 -5.71 -3.29 -22.49
C ASP A 3 -6.70 -2.59 -21.53
N ALA A 4 -7.22 -3.35 -20.57
CA ALA A 4 -7.91 -2.78 -19.45
C ALA A 4 -6.80 -2.25 -18.55
N ALA A 5 -6.44 -0.98 -18.73
CA ALA A 5 -5.59 -0.25 -17.81
C ALA A 5 -5.97 -0.67 -16.39
N ALA A 6 -5.04 -1.31 -15.67
CA ALA A 6 -5.28 -1.78 -14.33
C ALA A 6 -5.91 -0.63 -13.55
N SER A 7 -7.15 -0.82 -13.08
CA SER A 7 -7.92 0.26 -12.46
C SER A 7 -7.05 0.92 -11.38
N PRO A 8 -6.99 2.25 -11.35
CA PRO A 8 -6.16 2.94 -10.38
C PRO A 8 -6.56 2.50 -8.97
N LEU A 9 -5.58 2.12 -8.17
CA LEU A 9 -5.79 1.77 -6.77
C LEU A 9 -6.29 3.03 -6.05
N THR A 10 -7.54 2.98 -5.62
CA THR A 10 -8.14 4.03 -4.79
C THR A 10 -8.08 3.63 -3.31
N PRO A 11 -8.25 4.58 -2.39
CA PRO A 11 -8.34 4.27 -0.96
C PRO A 11 -9.43 3.25 -0.65
N GLU A 12 -10.58 3.34 -1.33
CA GLU A 12 -11.72 2.42 -1.14
C GLU A 12 -11.40 0.99 -1.58
N THR A 13 -10.60 0.83 -2.63
CA THR A 13 -10.10 -0.49 -3.04
C THR A 13 -9.19 -1.11 -1.99
N VAL A 14 -8.27 -0.32 -1.41
CA VAL A 14 -7.41 -0.79 -0.32
C VAL A 14 -8.23 -1.11 0.92
N LEU A 15 -9.23 -0.28 1.26
CA LEU A 15 -10.15 -0.55 2.35
C LEU A 15 -10.88 -1.89 2.19
N ALA A 16 -11.40 -2.16 0.99
CA ALA A 16 -12.07 -3.42 0.68
C ALA A 16 -11.11 -4.61 0.79
N ALA A 17 -9.89 -4.48 0.26
CA ALA A 17 -8.86 -5.52 0.34
C ALA A 17 -8.44 -5.79 1.80
N VAL A 18 -8.35 -4.76 2.64
CA VAL A 18 -8.04 -4.90 4.08
C VAL A 18 -9.21 -5.51 4.85
N ALA A 19 -10.45 -5.12 4.56
CA ALA A 19 -11.63 -5.73 5.18
C ALA A 19 -11.70 -7.23 4.85
N GLU A 20 -11.52 -7.58 3.57
CA GLU A 20 -11.46 -8.95 3.10
C GLU A 20 -10.27 -9.70 3.69
N SER A 21 -9.12 -9.03 3.85
CA SER A 21 -7.91 -9.66 4.40
C SER A 21 -8.11 -10.11 5.86
N MET A 22 -8.89 -9.32 6.61
CA MET A 22 -9.23 -9.56 8.01
C MET A 22 -10.48 -10.43 8.17
N ASN A 23 -11.07 -10.93 7.08
CA ASN A 23 -12.38 -11.60 7.07
C ASN A 23 -13.46 -10.78 7.81
N ALA A 24 -13.35 -9.46 7.75
CA ALA A 24 -14.34 -8.53 8.24
C ALA A 24 -15.39 -8.34 7.13
N GLU A 25 -16.67 -8.43 7.49
CA GLU A 25 -17.69 -7.91 6.59
C GLU A 25 -17.39 -6.42 6.40
N ALA A 26 -17.21 -5.99 5.15
CA ALA A 26 -17.09 -4.58 4.76
C ALA A 26 -18.43 -3.87 5.02
N SER A 27 -18.82 -3.83 6.30
CA SER A 27 -19.97 -3.12 6.82
C SER A 27 -19.64 -1.64 6.74
N ALA A 28 -20.66 -0.78 6.65
CA ALA A 28 -20.50 0.67 6.57
C ALA A 28 -19.72 1.32 7.75
N GLU A 29 -19.28 0.53 8.71
CA GLU A 29 -18.47 0.92 9.88
C GLU A 29 -16.95 0.70 9.69
N PHE A 30 -16.53 -0.11 8.72
CA PHE A 30 -15.10 -0.26 8.39
C PHE A 30 -14.67 0.90 7.50
N ARG A 31 -13.89 1.83 8.06
CA ARG A 31 -13.47 3.09 7.42
C ARG A 31 -11.96 3.13 7.26
N LEU A 32 -11.49 4.08 6.45
CA LEU A 32 -10.06 4.29 6.18
C LEU A 32 -9.25 4.59 7.45
N ASP A 33 -9.86 5.24 8.43
CA ASP A 33 -9.26 5.57 9.73
C ASP A 33 -9.46 4.51 10.81
N THR A 34 -10.15 3.40 10.49
CA THR A 34 -10.39 2.32 11.45
C THR A 34 -9.04 1.73 11.91
N PRO A 35 -8.77 1.71 13.23
CA PRO A 35 -7.58 1.04 13.75
C PRO A 35 -7.63 -0.45 13.46
N ILE A 36 -6.55 -0.98 12.90
CA ILE A 36 -6.39 -2.39 12.57
C ILE A 36 -5.08 -2.93 13.15
N VAL A 37 -5.03 -4.25 13.30
CA VAL A 37 -3.80 -4.99 13.57
C VAL A 37 -3.60 -5.95 12.41
N VAL A 38 -2.54 -5.73 11.64
CA VAL A 38 -2.17 -6.63 10.55
C VAL A 38 -1.26 -7.71 11.11
N ASP A 39 -1.82 -8.90 11.34
CA ASP A 39 -1.02 -10.08 11.66
C ASP A 39 -0.39 -10.69 10.39
N SER A 40 0.48 -11.70 10.57
CA SER A 40 1.20 -12.33 9.46
C SER A 40 0.29 -13.00 8.44
N PHE A 41 -0.87 -13.53 8.83
CA PHE A 41 -1.84 -14.11 7.90
C PHE A 41 -2.58 -13.02 7.14
N ALA A 42 -3.08 -12.00 7.83
CA ALA A 42 -3.72 -10.84 7.20
C ALA A 42 -2.81 -10.16 6.18
N LEU A 43 -1.50 -10.07 6.46
CA LEU A 43 -0.51 -9.51 5.56
C LEU A 43 -0.32 -10.34 4.28
N VAL A 44 -0.22 -11.66 4.39
CA VAL A 44 -0.08 -12.55 3.22
C VAL A 44 -1.35 -12.53 2.38
N TRP A 45 -2.52 -12.53 3.03
CA TRP A 45 -3.80 -12.46 2.33
C TRP A 45 -4.00 -11.11 1.64
N LEU A 46 -3.61 -10.00 2.27
CA LEU A 46 -3.61 -8.68 1.64
C LEU A 46 -2.69 -8.62 0.41
N GLN A 47 -1.47 -9.15 0.50
CA GLN A 47 -0.56 -9.24 -0.65
C GLN A 47 -1.18 -10.04 -1.79
N HIS A 48 -1.78 -11.19 -1.47
CA HIS A 48 -2.45 -12.04 -2.45
C HIS A 48 -3.60 -11.31 -3.15
N LEU A 49 -4.44 -10.57 -2.41
CA LEU A 49 -5.55 -9.82 -2.98
C LEU A 49 -5.08 -8.68 -3.89
N LEU A 50 -4.02 -7.97 -3.49
CA LEU A 50 -3.44 -6.90 -4.32
C LEU A 50 -2.79 -7.45 -5.59
N GLU A 51 -2.12 -8.60 -5.51
CA GLU A 51 -1.52 -9.27 -6.67
C GLU A 51 -2.59 -9.82 -7.61
N GLU A 52 -3.57 -10.57 -7.09
CA GLU A 52 -4.57 -11.27 -7.90
C GLU A 52 -5.56 -10.29 -8.56
N LYS A 53 -6.09 -9.32 -7.80
CA LYS A 53 -7.12 -8.41 -8.29
C LYS A 53 -6.55 -7.16 -8.96
N HIS A 54 -5.35 -6.77 -8.55
CA HIS A 54 -4.77 -5.48 -8.94
C HIS A 54 -3.37 -5.59 -9.48
N ASP A 55 -2.83 -6.79 -9.79
CA ASP A 55 -1.49 -6.98 -10.37
C ASP A 55 -0.41 -6.16 -9.63
N LEU A 56 -0.58 -5.98 -8.31
CA LEU A 56 0.29 -5.20 -7.45
C LEU A 56 0.94 -6.13 -6.43
N VAL A 57 2.25 -6.30 -6.55
CA VAL A 57 3.07 -6.95 -5.53
C VAL A 57 3.64 -5.89 -4.60
N ILE A 58 3.39 -6.03 -3.31
CA ILE A 58 4.01 -5.22 -2.25
C ILE A 58 4.92 -6.08 -1.38
N ASP A 59 6.06 -5.53 -0.95
CA ASP A 59 7.00 -6.20 -0.03
C ASP A 59 7.35 -5.28 1.14
N PRO A 60 6.39 -5.02 2.06
CA PRO A 60 6.60 -4.11 3.19
C PRO A 60 7.66 -4.68 4.14
N GLN A 61 8.65 -3.86 4.48
CA GLN A 61 9.66 -4.21 5.45
C GLN A 61 9.12 -4.06 6.88
N TYR A 62 9.85 -4.58 7.86
CA TYR A 62 9.42 -4.52 9.27
C TYR A 62 9.16 -3.08 9.77
N ALA A 63 9.87 -2.08 9.23
CA ALA A 63 9.62 -0.68 9.51
C ALA A 63 8.26 -0.19 8.97
N ASP A 64 7.85 -0.67 7.80
CA ASP A 64 6.59 -0.30 7.15
C ASP A 64 5.39 -0.93 7.86
N LEU A 65 5.55 -2.18 8.31
CA LEU A 65 4.51 -2.91 9.06
C LEU A 65 4.13 -2.22 10.37
N GLN A 66 5.06 -1.49 11.01
CA GLN A 66 4.74 -0.70 12.20
C GLN A 66 3.78 0.46 11.91
N ASN A 67 3.70 0.89 10.65
CA ASN A 67 2.79 1.94 10.20
C ASN A 67 1.48 1.38 9.65
N PHE A 68 1.33 0.06 9.51
CA PHE A 68 0.09 -0.58 9.02
C PHE A 68 -0.95 -0.68 10.14
N SER A 69 -1.29 0.48 10.71
CA SER A 69 -2.23 0.64 11.82
C SER A 69 -3.64 1.03 11.37
N THR A 70 -3.81 1.45 10.12
CA THR A 70 -5.10 1.81 9.51
C THR A 70 -5.09 1.49 8.01
N PRO A 71 -6.25 1.24 7.36
CA PRO A 71 -6.32 1.08 5.91
C PRO A 71 -5.78 2.30 5.14
N GLN A 72 -5.96 3.51 5.68
CA GLN A 72 -5.39 4.73 5.13
C GLN A 72 -3.87 4.67 5.09
N ALA A 73 -3.21 4.23 6.17
CA ALA A 73 -1.76 4.13 6.21
C ALA A 73 -1.20 3.11 5.20
N ILE A 74 -1.93 2.02 4.95
CA ILE A 74 -1.60 1.06 3.89
C ILE A 74 -1.73 1.71 2.51
N TYR A 75 -2.79 2.49 2.27
CA TYR A 75 -2.94 3.24 1.01
C TYR A 75 -1.81 4.26 0.81
N ASP A 76 -1.42 4.98 1.88
CA ASP A 76 -0.33 5.94 1.83
C ASP A 76 1.02 5.27 1.54
N TYR A 77 1.26 4.07 2.09
CA TYR A 77 2.41 3.23 1.72
C TYR A 77 2.39 2.86 0.23
N ILE A 78 1.26 2.36 -0.27
CA ILE A 78 1.13 2.00 -1.69
C ILE A 78 1.37 3.21 -2.59
N ARG A 79 0.82 4.39 -2.23
CA ARG A 79 1.04 5.63 -2.98
C ARG A 79 2.51 6.07 -2.99
N ALA A 80 3.22 5.88 -1.88
CA ALA A 80 4.63 6.27 -1.77
C ALA A 80 5.55 5.33 -2.57
N HIS A 81 5.24 4.03 -2.63
CA HIS A 81 6.09 3.03 -3.27
C HIS A 81 5.67 2.69 -4.71
N HIS A 82 4.40 2.92 -5.07
CA HIS A 82 3.80 2.60 -6.36
C HIS A 82 2.91 3.75 -6.87
N PRO A 83 3.48 4.97 -7.04
CA PRO A 83 2.71 6.15 -7.46
C PRO A 83 2.00 5.94 -8.81
N ASP A 84 2.60 5.17 -9.73
CA ASP A 84 2.01 4.85 -11.04
C ASP A 84 0.72 4.02 -10.96
N ARG A 85 0.43 3.41 -9.80
CA ARG A 85 -0.75 2.56 -9.58
C ARG A 85 -1.88 3.30 -8.90
N THR A 86 -1.57 4.32 -8.08
CA THR A 86 -2.56 5.17 -7.43
C THR A 86 -2.78 6.36 -8.34
N GLY A 87 -3.79 6.31 -9.22
CA GLY A 87 -4.05 7.25 -10.33
C GLY A 87 -4.20 8.75 -9.96
N THR A 88 -3.16 9.32 -9.39
CA THR A 88 -2.83 10.72 -9.36
C THR A 88 -1.64 10.82 -10.29
N GLU A 89 -1.75 11.64 -11.32
CA GLU A 89 -0.60 12.14 -12.08
C GLU A 89 0.31 12.85 -11.08
N ALA A 90 1.13 12.08 -10.37
CA ALA A 90 2.08 12.58 -9.40
C ALA A 90 3.24 13.15 -10.21
N GLU A 91 3.20 14.45 -10.43
CA GLU A 91 4.38 15.26 -10.71
C GLU A 91 5.53 14.73 -9.84
N PRO A 92 6.67 14.35 -10.43
CA PRO A 92 7.72 13.64 -9.71
C PRO A 92 8.25 14.55 -8.60
N ALA A 93 7.97 14.17 -7.35
CA ALA A 93 8.62 14.75 -6.20
C ALA A 93 10.14 14.58 -6.39
N PRO A 94 10.94 15.66 -6.28
CA PRO A 94 12.38 15.58 -6.53
C PRO A 94 12.99 14.59 -5.55
N ALA A 95 13.66 13.58 -6.11
CA ALA A 95 14.42 12.58 -5.39
C ALA A 95 15.22 13.25 -4.26
N ALA A 96 14.88 12.90 -3.02
CA ALA A 96 15.69 13.27 -1.87
C ALA A 96 17.15 12.86 -2.18
N PRO A 97 18.14 13.74 -1.93
CA PRO A 97 19.53 13.40 -2.17
C PRO A 97 19.88 12.20 -1.27
N ARG A 98 20.23 11.08 -1.91
CA ARG A 98 20.96 10.01 -1.23
C ARG A 98 22.20 10.67 -0.61
N GLU A 99 22.26 10.75 0.72
CA GLU A 99 23.45 11.24 1.42
C GLU A 99 24.63 10.32 1.07
N GLU A 100 25.42 10.80 0.12
CA GLU A 100 26.72 10.27 -0.23
C GLU A 100 27.64 10.52 0.96
N PHE A 101 27.69 9.58 1.90
CA PHE A 101 28.70 9.55 2.95
C PHE A 101 30.08 9.45 2.29
N ARG A 102 30.69 10.61 2.00
CA ARG A 102 32.08 10.70 1.57
C ARG A 102 32.95 10.26 2.73
N ALA A 103 33.53 9.08 2.57
CA ALA A 103 34.71 8.66 3.30
C ALA A 103 35.77 9.77 3.25
N THR A 104 36.12 10.34 4.40
CA THR A 104 37.37 11.07 4.59
C THR A 104 38.30 10.16 5.38
N ALA A 105 39.32 9.68 4.69
CA ALA A 105 40.52 9.14 5.32
C ALA A 105 41.35 10.33 5.78
N HIS A 106 41.81 10.31 7.03
CA HIS A 106 43.02 11.02 7.43
C HIS A 106 43.89 10.15 8.33
#